data_AF-A0ABD1E0M5-F1
#
_entry.id   AF-A0ABD1E0M5-F1
#
_cell.length_a   1.000
_cell.length_b   1.000
_cell.length_c   1.000
_cell.angle_alpha   90.00
_cell.angle_beta   90.00
_cell.angle_gamma   90.00
#
_symmetry.space_group_name_H-M   'P 1'
#
loop_
_entity.id
_entity.type
_entity.pdbx_description
1 polymer ?
#
loop_
_entity_poly.entity_id
_entity_poly.type
_entity_poly.pdbx_seq_one_letter_code
_entity_poly.pdbx_strand_id
1 'polypeptide(L)'
;MVSCYKCSRSISKDTVTCRTCAKSFHPSCVGYYLKTRAASDCCSSLASSSAESAGGSAAGPPTGSSQTSVLVSASAALSQASALVDSLPVLSQASAGLSRPAVSGDIQRSFSMENFVLLLDSRLLLLKSDLVSIIDDRLGPVGELAAELRELGERQAVLEGRIDGLSGAVKDCEAAISGLRSELVTPRSVPPSRQVDCEVIFSGLPSDAPGDGLALVRELLASMSVPDLAPHVIAVRRVAGARRRAVEGEGSSSASSTASLIAACSSPAVR
;
A
#
# COMPACT_ATOMS: atom_id res chain seq x y z
N MET A 1 -20.72 -30.49 17.79
CA MET A 1 -19.93 -29.61 16.90
C MET A 1 -19.29 -28.51 17.74
N VAL A 2 -17.98 -28.30 17.62
CA VAL A 2 -17.29 -27.27 18.40
C VAL A 2 -17.56 -25.90 17.75
N SER A 3 -18.12 -24.97 18.53
CA SER A 3 -18.37 -23.59 18.08
C SER A 3 -17.26 -22.66 18.57
N CYS A 4 -16.85 -21.73 17.72
CA CYS A 4 -15.89 -20.69 18.10
C CYS A 4 -16.50 -19.75 19.15
N TYR A 5 -15.81 -19.60 20.28
CA TYR A 5 -16.26 -18.75 21.38
C TYR A 5 -16.42 -17.28 20.98
N LYS A 6 -15.65 -16.79 19.99
CA LYS A 6 -15.68 -15.38 19.58
C LYS A 6 -16.80 -15.04 18.60
N CYS A 7 -17.05 -15.89 17.60
CA CYS A 7 -18.00 -15.59 16.52
C CYS A 7 -19.21 -16.53 16.48
N SER A 8 -19.29 -17.49 17.41
CA SER A 8 -20.36 -18.49 17.54
C SER A 8 -20.56 -19.40 16.33
N ARG A 9 -19.68 -19.35 15.31
CA ARG A 9 -19.73 -20.22 14.13
C ARG A 9 -19.05 -21.56 14.42
N SER A 10 -19.50 -22.62 13.75
CA SER A 10 -18.90 -23.97 13.83
C SER A 10 -17.48 -23.98 13.25
N ILE A 11 -16.55 -24.65 13.95
CA ILE A 11 -15.17 -24.81 13.49
C ILE A 11 -15.05 -26.15 12.74
N SER A 12 -14.61 -26.12 11.47
CA SER A 12 -14.64 -27.29 10.58
C SER A 12 -13.27 -27.90 10.27
N LYS A 13 -12.15 -27.23 10.55
CA LYS A 13 -10.79 -27.73 10.24
C LYS A 13 -9.84 -27.54 11.41
N ASP A 14 -9.33 -26.32 11.60
CA ASP A 14 -8.31 -26.04 12.60
C ASP A 14 -8.93 -25.35 13.82
N THR A 15 -8.73 -25.93 14.99
CA THR A 15 -9.22 -25.39 16.27
C THR A 15 -8.05 -25.05 17.18
N VAL A 16 -8.03 -23.84 17.72
CA VAL A 16 -7.13 -23.47 18.81
C VAL A 16 -7.91 -23.53 20.12
N THR A 17 -7.53 -24.42 21.02
CA THR A 17 -8.22 -24.63 22.30
C THR A 17 -7.35 -24.16 23.47
N CYS A 18 -7.91 -23.30 24.33
CA CYS A 18 -7.25 -22.93 25.58
C CYS A 18 -7.16 -24.15 26.51
N ARG A 19 -5.95 -24.55 26.92
CA ARG A 19 -5.76 -25.68 27.84
C ARG A 19 -6.37 -25.43 29.22
N THR A 20 -6.47 -24.16 29.65
CA THR A 20 -6.96 -23.81 30.98
C THR A 20 -8.48 -23.67 31.05
N CYS A 21 -9.11 -22.97 30.10
CA CYS A 21 -10.56 -22.72 30.12
C CYS A 21 -11.36 -23.53 29.09
N ALA A 22 -10.71 -24.43 28.35
CA ALA A 22 -11.29 -25.29 27.31
C ALA A 22 -12.04 -24.55 26.18
N LYS A 23 -11.94 -23.22 26.10
CA LYS A 23 -12.56 -22.42 25.03
C LYS A 23 -11.87 -22.70 23.70
N SER A 24 -12.69 -22.87 22.66
CA SER A 24 -12.25 -23.19 21.30
C SER A 24 -12.41 -21.99 20.37
N PHE A 25 -11.41 -21.73 19.53
CA PHE A 25 -11.37 -20.58 18.63
C PHE A 25 -10.92 -20.98 17.22
N HIS A 26 -11.36 -20.21 16.21
CA HIS A 26 -10.67 -20.21 14.92
C HIS A 26 -9.27 -19.59 15.08
N PRO A 27 -8.25 -20.06 14.32
CA PRO A 27 -6.92 -19.46 14.33
C PRO A 27 -6.96 -17.94 14.11
N SER A 28 -7.79 -17.47 13.17
CA SER A 28 -7.97 -16.04 12.90
C SER A 28 -8.69 -15.28 14.02
N CYS A 29 -9.57 -15.93 14.79
CA CYS A 29 -10.37 -15.29 15.84
C CYS A 29 -9.62 -15.14 17.17
N VAL A 30 -8.59 -15.95 17.43
CA VAL A 30 -7.80 -15.87 18.67
C VAL A 30 -7.17 -14.48 18.81
N GLY A 31 -6.49 -13.98 17.78
CA GLY A 31 -5.83 -12.68 17.82
C GLY A 31 -6.80 -11.52 18.09
N TYR A 32 -8.02 -11.57 17.53
CA TYR A 32 -9.04 -10.56 17.81
C TYR A 32 -9.63 -10.69 19.22
N TYR A 33 -9.77 -11.90 19.76
CA TYR A 33 -10.28 -12.10 21.12
C TYR A 33 -9.28 -11.55 22.16
N LEU A 34 -7.98 -11.81 21.98
CA LEU A 34 -6.94 -11.36 22.89
C LEU A 34 -6.79 -9.83 22.97
N LYS A 35 -7.22 -9.11 21.93
CA LYS A 35 -7.26 -7.63 21.95
C LYS A 35 -8.44 -7.06 22.74
N THR A 36 -9.42 -7.88 23.12
CA THR A 36 -10.59 -7.40 23.89
C THR A 36 -10.32 -7.46 25.39
N ARG A 37 -10.86 -6.51 26.16
CA ARG A 37 -10.83 -6.53 27.64
C ARG A 37 -11.51 -7.75 28.27
N ALA A 38 -12.22 -8.55 27.48
CA ALA A 38 -12.87 -9.78 27.91
C ALA A 38 -11.99 -11.03 27.75
N ALA A 39 -10.73 -10.87 27.31
CA ALA A 39 -9.75 -11.95 27.30
C ALA A 39 -9.32 -12.26 28.73
N SER A 40 -9.60 -13.47 29.19
CA SER A 40 -9.03 -13.97 30.46
C SER A 40 -7.53 -14.21 30.29
N ASP A 41 -6.74 -13.92 31.33
CA ASP A 41 -5.27 -14.06 31.32
C ASP A 41 -4.79 -15.45 30.86
N CYS A 42 -5.59 -16.49 31.14
CA CYS A 42 -5.29 -17.86 30.72
C CYS A 42 -5.33 -18.08 29.19
N CYS A 43 -5.97 -17.21 28.41
CA CYS A 43 -6.01 -17.29 26.95
C CYS A 43 -4.83 -16.55 26.30
N SER A 44 -4.17 -15.63 27.00
CA SER A 44 -3.09 -14.79 26.46
C SER A 44 -1.87 -15.60 26.02
N SER A 45 -1.60 -16.74 26.67
CA SER A 45 -0.51 -17.66 26.31
C SER A 45 -0.73 -18.39 24.97
N LEU A 46 -1.94 -18.39 24.42
CA LEU A 46 -2.23 -19.00 23.12
C LEU A 46 -1.63 -18.22 21.95
N ALA A 47 -1.45 -16.90 22.09
CA ALA A 47 -0.87 -16.06 21.03
C ALA A 47 0.52 -16.55 20.64
N SER A 48 1.35 -16.86 21.64
CA SER A 48 2.73 -17.30 21.47
C SER A 48 2.82 -18.61 20.70
N SER A 49 1.93 -19.57 20.98
CA SER A 49 1.90 -20.87 20.29
C SER A 49 1.34 -20.82 18.86
N SER A 50 0.47 -19.83 18.56
CA SER A 50 -0.16 -19.71 17.24
C SER A 50 0.71 -19.01 16.19
N ALA A 51 1.62 -18.13 16.63
CA ALA A 51 2.51 -17.37 15.76
C ALA A 51 3.57 -18.25 15.08
N GLU A 52 3.98 -19.36 15.71
CA GLU A 52 4.97 -20.28 15.16
C GLU A 52 4.42 -21.17 14.03
N SER A 53 3.10 -21.29 13.89
CA SER A 53 2.48 -22.16 12.87
C SER A 53 1.93 -21.42 11.64
N ALA A 54 1.98 -20.08 11.58
CA ALA A 54 1.34 -19.27 10.53
C ALA A 54 2.33 -18.64 9.53
N GLY A 55 3.48 -19.27 9.29
CA GLY A 55 4.43 -18.88 8.23
C GLY A 55 3.95 -19.28 6.83
N GLY A 56 2.89 -18.62 6.33
CA GLY A 56 2.34 -18.88 5.00
C GLY A 56 1.58 -17.68 4.43
N SER A 57 2.21 -17.01 3.48
CA SER A 57 1.75 -15.93 2.59
C SER A 57 0.26 -15.56 2.58
N ALA A 58 -0.04 -14.29 2.91
CA ALA A 58 -1.08 -13.51 2.23
C ALA A 58 -0.78 -12.01 2.36
N ALA A 59 -0.71 -11.33 1.21
CA ALA A 59 -0.53 -9.90 1.07
C ALA A 59 -1.84 -9.13 1.34
N GLY A 60 -1.76 -8.03 2.11
CA GLY A 60 -2.85 -7.08 2.33
C GLY A 60 -2.57 -6.19 3.56
N PRO A 61 -2.78 -4.86 3.49
CA PRO A 61 -2.09 -3.92 4.36
C PRO A 61 -2.79 -3.73 5.71
N PRO A 62 -2.03 -3.43 6.79
CA PRO A 62 -2.56 -2.68 7.90
C PRO A 62 -1.86 -1.33 8.03
N THR A 63 -2.69 -0.30 8.00
CA THR A 63 -2.43 1.00 8.58
C THR A 63 -2.19 0.88 10.08
N GLY A 64 -1.17 1.59 10.57
CA GLY A 64 -1.13 2.15 11.92
C GLY A 64 -0.45 1.32 13.01
N SER A 65 0.56 1.95 13.62
CA SER A 65 1.17 1.66 14.93
C SER A 65 2.23 0.54 15.02
N SER A 66 3.47 0.90 14.65
CA SER A 66 4.69 0.08 14.81
C SER A 66 5.65 0.69 15.84
N GLN A 67 5.20 0.98 17.05
CA GLN A 67 6.10 1.34 18.17
C GLN A 67 6.18 0.27 19.27
N THR A 68 5.38 -0.80 19.19
CA THR A 68 5.31 -1.84 20.23
C THR A 68 6.10 -3.11 19.93
N SER A 69 6.59 -3.33 18.70
CA SER A 69 7.32 -4.57 18.36
C SER A 69 8.77 -4.57 18.86
N VAL A 70 9.46 -3.43 18.86
CA VAL A 70 10.87 -3.35 19.28
C VAL A 70 11.02 -3.55 20.79
N LEU A 71 10.09 -3.04 21.59
CA LEU A 71 10.08 -3.23 23.05
C LEU A 71 9.76 -4.68 23.46
N VAL A 72 8.96 -5.40 22.67
CA VAL A 72 8.66 -6.82 22.94
C VAL A 72 9.86 -7.71 22.60
N SER A 73 10.62 -7.39 21.56
CA SER A 73 11.87 -8.12 21.24
C SER A 73 12.98 -7.85 22.28
N ALA A 74 13.09 -6.61 22.77
CA ALA A 74 14.05 -6.26 23.82
C ALA A 74 13.68 -6.92 25.17
N SER A 75 12.40 -6.99 25.53
CA SER A 75 11.97 -7.64 26.78
C SER A 75 12.10 -9.18 26.72
N ALA A 76 11.89 -9.78 25.56
CA ALA A 76 12.18 -11.20 25.34
C ALA A 76 13.67 -11.52 25.44
N ALA A 77 14.54 -10.66 24.87
CA ALA A 77 15.99 -10.79 24.98
C ALA A 77 16.49 -10.62 26.43
N LEU A 78 15.95 -9.65 27.19
CA LEU A 78 16.25 -9.49 28.62
C LEU A 78 15.76 -10.66 29.47
N SER A 79 14.60 -11.24 29.14
CA SER A 79 14.06 -12.41 29.85
C SER A 79 14.91 -13.66 29.58
N GLN A 80 15.45 -13.83 28.37
CA GLN A 80 16.41 -14.89 28.07
C GLN A 80 17.76 -14.67 28.74
N ALA A 81 18.25 -13.42 28.81
CA ALA A 81 19.47 -13.09 29.54
C ALA A 81 19.34 -13.36 31.05
N SER A 82 18.20 -13.03 31.66
CA SER A 82 17.94 -13.29 33.08
C SER A 82 17.83 -14.79 33.40
N ALA A 83 17.18 -15.58 32.53
CA ALA A 83 17.08 -17.03 32.69
C ALA A 83 18.44 -17.74 32.56
N LEU A 84 19.39 -17.17 31.80
CA LEU A 84 20.75 -17.70 31.68
C LEU A 84 21.62 -17.41 32.90
N VAL A 85 21.42 -16.26 33.56
CA VAL A 85 22.09 -15.92 34.84
C VAL A 85 21.64 -16.86 35.97
N ASP A 86 20.35 -17.20 36.03
CA ASP A 86 19.82 -18.14 37.03
C ASP A 86 20.26 -19.59 36.82
N SER A 87 20.79 -19.92 35.62
CA SER A 87 21.19 -21.27 35.26
C SER A 87 22.67 -21.59 35.49
N LEU A 88 23.46 -20.70 36.14
CA LEU A 88 24.90 -20.87 36.41
C LEU A 88 25.22 -22.18 37.19
N PRO A 89 25.69 -23.26 36.52
CA PRO A 89 26.05 -24.52 37.17
C PRO A 89 27.42 -24.45 37.85
N VAL A 90 28.17 -23.37 37.59
CA VAL A 90 29.58 -23.21 37.95
C VAL A 90 29.78 -23.10 39.47
N LEU A 91 28.82 -22.50 40.19
CA LEU A 91 28.84 -22.47 41.67
C LEU A 91 28.43 -23.81 42.31
N SER A 92 27.57 -24.58 41.63
CA SER A 92 27.16 -25.92 42.08
C SER A 92 28.29 -26.95 41.90
N GLN A 93 29.10 -26.85 40.83
CA GLN A 93 30.26 -27.74 40.63
C GLN A 93 31.47 -27.35 41.51
N ALA A 94 31.67 -26.07 41.80
CA ALA A 94 32.73 -25.64 42.71
C ALA A 94 32.51 -26.12 44.16
N SER A 95 31.25 -26.17 44.61
CA SER A 95 30.90 -26.70 45.93
C SER A 95 30.98 -28.24 46.01
N ALA A 96 30.67 -28.95 44.93
CA ALA A 96 30.81 -30.42 44.87
C ALA A 96 32.27 -30.89 45.05
N GLY A 97 33.24 -30.12 44.55
CA GLY A 97 34.68 -30.40 44.71
C GLY A 97 35.28 -30.04 46.09
N LEU A 98 34.51 -29.40 46.97
CA LEU A 98 34.88 -29.11 48.36
C LEU A 98 34.23 -30.07 49.36
N SER A 99 33.54 -31.10 48.87
CA SER A 99 33.00 -32.19 49.69
C SER A 99 34.15 -32.98 50.31
N ARG A 100 34.46 -32.61 51.56
CA ARG A 100 35.26 -33.29 52.59
C ARG A 100 35.74 -34.69 52.17
N PRO A 101 37.05 -34.95 52.02
CA PRO A 101 37.52 -36.32 51.83
C PRO A 101 37.14 -37.12 53.08
N ALA A 102 36.35 -38.18 52.89
CA ALA A 102 36.13 -39.18 53.92
C ALA A 102 37.48 -39.88 54.14
N VAL A 103 38.22 -39.41 55.14
CA VAL A 103 39.48 -40.00 55.57
C VAL A 103 39.13 -41.32 56.28
N SER A 104 39.31 -42.43 55.55
CA SER A 104 39.46 -43.75 56.15
C SER A 104 40.87 -44.23 55.82
N GLY A 105 41.72 -44.31 56.84
CA GLY A 105 42.98 -45.08 56.85
C GLY A 105 44.19 -44.45 56.15
N ASP A 106 45.16 -44.01 56.97
CA ASP A 106 46.60 -44.23 56.79
C ASP A 106 47.30 -43.76 55.50
N ILE A 107 47.17 -42.48 55.15
CA ILE A 107 48.24 -41.74 54.44
C ILE A 107 48.32 -40.32 55.02
N GLN A 108 48.97 -40.15 56.17
CA GLN A 108 49.48 -38.84 56.60
C GLN A 108 50.69 -38.46 55.73
N ARG A 109 50.45 -38.18 54.45
CA ARG A 109 51.34 -37.28 53.71
C ARG A 109 51.08 -35.89 54.27
N SER A 110 52.08 -35.32 54.92
CA SER A 110 52.13 -33.92 55.33
C SER A 110 51.94 -33.03 54.11
N PHE A 111 50.68 -32.76 53.74
CA PHE A 111 50.36 -31.67 52.84
C PHE A 111 50.70 -30.39 53.60
N SER A 112 51.86 -29.79 53.28
CA SER A 112 52.20 -28.46 53.75
C SER A 112 51.05 -27.53 53.39
N MET A 113 50.62 -26.72 54.35
CA MET A 113 49.59 -25.69 54.17
C MET A 113 49.90 -24.80 52.97
N GLU A 114 51.20 -24.62 52.65
CA GLU A 114 51.69 -23.88 51.49
C GLU A 114 51.25 -24.49 50.16
N ASN A 115 51.28 -25.82 50.02
CA ASN A 115 50.86 -26.50 48.78
C ASN A 115 49.33 -26.38 48.57
N PHE A 116 48.56 -26.36 49.66
CA PHE A 116 47.12 -26.16 49.59
C PHE A 116 46.77 -24.72 49.19
N VAL A 117 47.49 -23.72 49.74
CA VAL A 117 47.33 -22.32 49.37
C VAL A 117 47.68 -22.09 47.90
N LEU A 118 48.79 -22.66 47.40
CA LEU A 118 49.17 -22.54 45.99
C LEU A 118 48.16 -23.18 45.03
N LEU A 119 47.57 -24.32 45.42
CA LEU A 119 46.53 -24.99 44.63
C LEU A 119 45.24 -24.14 44.57
N LEU A 120 44.85 -23.54 45.70
CA LEU A 120 43.71 -22.62 45.76
C LEU A 120 43.95 -21.38 44.90
N ASP A 121 45.14 -20.78 44.99
CA ASP A 121 45.47 -19.58 44.24
C ASP A 121 45.48 -19.84 42.72
N SER A 122 46.06 -20.97 42.30
CA SER A 122 46.04 -21.41 40.90
C SER A 122 44.61 -21.62 40.39
N ARG A 123 43.75 -22.23 41.21
CA ARG A 123 42.35 -22.48 40.84
C ARG A 123 41.52 -21.19 40.83
N LEU A 124 41.82 -20.25 41.72
CA LEU A 124 41.18 -18.94 41.75
C LEU A 124 41.57 -18.11 40.52
N LEU A 125 42.84 -18.15 40.12
CA LEU A 125 43.33 -17.51 38.90
C LEU A 125 42.66 -18.08 37.64
N LEU A 126 42.52 -19.41 37.55
CA LEU A 126 41.79 -20.05 36.45
C LEU A 126 40.31 -19.63 36.43
N LEU A 127 39.63 -19.68 37.58
CA LEU A 127 38.23 -19.27 37.68
C LEU A 127 38.03 -17.79 37.28
N LYS A 128 38.99 -16.93 37.67
CA LYS A 128 38.99 -15.52 37.27
C LYS A 128 39.16 -15.36 35.76
N SER A 129 40.08 -16.10 35.15
CA SER A 129 40.29 -16.08 33.70
C SER A 129 39.05 -16.54 32.94
N ASP A 130 38.42 -17.64 33.39
CA ASP A 130 37.21 -18.18 32.77
C ASP A 130 36.05 -17.20 32.89
N LEU A 131 35.86 -16.56 34.06
CA LEU A 131 34.84 -15.53 34.24
C LEU A 131 35.07 -14.33 33.34
N VAL A 132 36.31 -13.86 33.19
CA VAL A 132 36.64 -12.76 32.28
C VAL A 132 36.32 -13.15 30.83
N SER A 133 36.71 -14.35 30.40
CA SER A 133 36.38 -14.84 29.05
C SER A 133 34.88 -14.91 28.83
N ILE A 134 34.11 -15.45 29.79
CA ILE A 134 32.65 -15.51 29.70
C ILE A 134 32.05 -14.11 29.64
N ILE A 135 32.57 -13.15 30.42
CA ILE A 135 32.11 -11.76 30.39
C ILE A 135 32.39 -11.15 29.01
N ASP A 136 33.59 -11.31 28.47
CA ASP A 136 33.97 -10.78 27.15
C ASP A 136 33.13 -11.40 26.03
N ASP A 137 32.94 -12.73 26.05
CA ASP A 137 32.10 -13.46 25.08
C ASP A 137 30.63 -13.00 25.12
N ARG A 138 30.16 -12.48 26.26
CA ARG A 138 28.80 -11.96 26.42
C ARG A 138 28.69 -10.49 26.10
N LEU A 139 29.72 -9.69 26.40
CA LEU A 139 29.76 -8.26 26.11
C LEU A 139 30.01 -7.97 24.62
N GLY A 140 30.75 -8.84 23.91
CA GLY A 140 30.98 -8.72 22.48
C GLY A 140 29.69 -8.58 21.66
N PRO A 141 28.75 -9.55 21.75
CA PRO A 141 27.47 -9.48 21.05
C PRO A 141 26.63 -8.26 21.43
N VAL A 142 26.74 -7.76 22.67
CA VAL A 142 26.05 -6.54 23.09
C VAL A 142 26.59 -5.32 22.37
N GLY A 143 27.91 -5.25 22.16
CA GLY A 143 28.55 -4.20 21.36
C GLY A 143 28.14 -4.24 19.89
N GLU A 144 28.05 -5.43 19.31
CA GLU A 144 27.57 -5.62 17.92
C GLU A 144 26.11 -5.20 17.78
N LEU A 145 25.23 -5.65 18.68
CA LEU A 145 23.82 -5.25 18.71
C LEU A 145 23.66 -3.73 18.86
N ALA A 146 24.49 -3.08 19.69
CA ALA A 146 24.46 -1.63 19.82
C ALA A 146 24.87 -0.92 18.53
N ALA A 147 25.85 -1.47 17.79
CA ALA A 147 26.25 -0.95 16.49
C ALA A 147 25.15 -1.12 15.43
N GLU A 148 24.52 -2.30 15.37
CA GLU A 148 23.39 -2.57 14.47
C GLU A 148 22.19 -1.66 14.77
N LEU A 149 21.86 -1.44 16.05
CA LEU A 149 20.80 -0.52 16.44
C LEU A 149 21.09 0.92 16.00
N ARG A 150 22.35 1.36 16.10
CA ARG A 150 22.76 2.69 15.61
C ARG A 150 22.60 2.79 14.10
N GLU A 151 23.04 1.78 13.35
CA GLU A 151 22.91 1.76 11.89
C GLU A 151 21.43 1.75 11.45
N LEU A 152 20.59 0.95 12.12
CA LEU A 152 19.15 0.94 11.85
C LEU A 152 18.51 2.30 12.16
N GLY A 153 18.93 2.97 13.24
CA GLY A 153 18.50 4.32 13.57
C GLY A 153 18.89 5.35 12.49
N GLU A 154 20.12 5.28 11.98
CA GLU A 154 20.58 6.12 10.87
C GLU A 154 19.79 5.87 9.58
N ARG A 155 19.55 4.59 9.24
CA ARG A 155 18.72 4.22 8.08
C ARG A 155 17.28 4.71 8.22
N GLN A 156 16.71 4.65 9.43
CA GLN A 156 15.37 5.17 9.71
C GLN A 156 15.31 6.68 9.45
N ALA A 157 16.27 7.46 9.98
CA ALA A 157 16.31 8.90 9.78
C ALA A 157 16.40 9.29 8.29
N VAL A 158 17.17 8.53 7.49
CA VAL A 158 17.25 8.74 6.03
C VAL A 158 15.91 8.46 5.35
N LEU A 159 15.21 7.40 5.75
CA LEU A 159 13.90 7.07 5.18
C LEU A 159 12.84 8.12 5.54
N GLU A 160 12.83 8.61 6.78
CA GLU A 160 11.95 9.70 7.21
C GLU A 160 12.20 10.96 6.38
N GLY A 161 13.46 11.35 6.18
CA GLY A 161 13.81 12.50 5.34
C GLY A 161 13.37 12.33 3.87
N ARG A 162 13.43 11.11 3.32
CA ARG A 162 12.91 10.82 1.97
C ARG A 162 11.39 10.93 1.90
N ILE A 163 10.67 10.50 2.93
CA ILE A 163 9.21 10.62 3.01
C ILE A 163 8.81 12.11 3.03
N ASP A 164 9.48 12.91 3.84
CA ASP A 164 9.22 14.36 3.91
C ASP A 164 9.50 15.05 2.58
N GLY A 165 10.60 14.71 1.91
CA GLY A 165 10.92 15.22 0.58
C GLY A 165 9.88 14.86 -0.48
N LEU A 166 9.41 13.61 -0.50
CA LEU A 166 8.36 13.17 -1.42
C LEU A 166 7.01 13.85 -1.12
N SER A 167 6.68 14.01 0.16
CA SER A 167 5.47 14.73 0.60
C SER A 167 5.49 16.20 0.15
N GLY A 168 6.66 16.85 0.23
CA GLY A 168 6.88 18.19 -0.33
C GLY A 168 6.65 18.23 -1.85
N ALA A 169 7.29 17.32 -2.59
CA ALA A 169 7.14 17.26 -4.05
C ALA A 169 5.69 17.03 -4.50
N VAL A 170 4.93 16.21 -3.77
CA VAL A 170 3.49 16.01 -4.05
C VAL A 170 2.71 17.30 -3.87
N LYS A 171 2.94 18.06 -2.79
CA LYS A 171 2.27 19.36 -2.57
C LYS A 171 2.62 20.37 -3.65
N ASP A 172 3.87 20.40 -4.10
CA ASP A 172 4.31 21.27 -5.19
C ASP A 172 3.62 20.90 -6.51
N CYS A 173 3.50 19.61 -6.82
CA CYS A 173 2.74 19.13 -7.97
C CYS A 173 1.25 19.50 -7.88
N GLU A 174 0.62 19.33 -6.71
CA GLU A 174 -0.77 19.72 -6.49
C GLU A 174 -0.98 21.23 -6.67
N ALA A 175 -0.05 22.05 -6.19
CA ALA A 175 -0.05 23.50 -6.39
C ALA A 175 0.10 23.85 -7.87
N ALA A 176 1.01 23.20 -8.60
CA ALA A 176 1.20 23.41 -10.04
C ALA A 176 -0.06 23.03 -10.84
N ILE A 177 -0.68 21.88 -10.54
CA ILE A 177 -1.93 21.44 -11.17
C ILE A 177 -3.04 22.45 -10.89
N SER A 178 -3.15 22.93 -9.65
CA SER A 178 -4.14 23.93 -9.27
C SER A 178 -3.92 25.25 -10.00
N GLY A 179 -2.65 25.68 -10.15
CA GLY A 179 -2.27 26.83 -10.96
C GLY A 179 -2.71 26.68 -12.41
N LEU A 180 -2.35 25.58 -13.08
CA LEU A 180 -2.76 25.30 -14.46
C LEU A 180 -4.28 25.23 -14.64
N ARG A 181 -5.00 24.65 -13.67
CA ARG A 181 -6.47 24.65 -13.67
C ARG A 181 -7.02 26.06 -13.56
N SER A 182 -6.45 26.91 -12.72
CA SER A 182 -6.86 28.30 -12.61
C SER A 182 -6.63 29.07 -13.91
N GLU A 183 -5.50 28.84 -14.59
CA GLU A 183 -5.20 29.43 -15.89
C GLU A 183 -6.15 28.95 -17.00
N LEU A 184 -6.58 27.69 -16.95
CA LEU A 184 -7.56 27.13 -17.89
C LEU A 184 -8.97 27.67 -17.65
N VAL A 185 -9.34 27.85 -16.38
CA VAL A 185 -10.68 28.33 -15.96
C VAL A 185 -10.81 29.84 -16.12
N THR A 186 -9.72 30.60 -16.02
CA THR A 186 -9.74 31.97 -16.54
C THR A 186 -9.93 31.85 -18.05
N PRO A 187 -11.11 32.20 -18.59
CA PRO A 187 -11.23 32.23 -20.03
C PRO A 187 -10.16 33.20 -20.49
N ARG A 188 -9.22 32.72 -21.32
CA ARG A 188 -8.52 33.63 -22.24
C ARG A 188 -9.64 34.52 -22.75
N SER A 189 -9.53 35.80 -22.49
CA SER A 189 -10.36 36.83 -23.10
C SER A 189 -10.04 36.81 -24.60
N VAL A 190 -10.41 35.71 -25.26
CA VAL A 190 -10.50 35.61 -26.69
C VAL A 190 -11.67 36.54 -26.99
N PRO A 191 -11.45 37.64 -27.73
CA PRO A 191 -12.57 38.45 -28.17
C PRO A 191 -13.59 37.52 -28.85
N PRO A 192 -14.90 37.81 -28.82
CA PRO A 192 -15.93 37.02 -29.50
C PRO A 192 -15.75 37.12 -31.02
N SER A 193 -14.67 36.57 -31.54
CA SER A 193 -14.35 36.50 -32.96
C SER A 193 -14.83 35.14 -33.44
N ARG A 194 -16.06 35.18 -33.96
CA ARG A 194 -16.62 34.24 -34.93
C ARG A 194 -16.63 32.80 -34.46
N GLN A 195 -17.74 32.44 -33.81
CA GLN A 195 -18.28 31.09 -33.95
C GLN A 195 -18.38 30.83 -35.46
N VAL A 196 -17.43 30.05 -35.99
CA VAL A 196 -17.37 29.73 -37.41
C VAL A 196 -18.46 28.68 -37.62
N ASP A 197 -19.68 29.14 -37.81
CA ASP A 197 -20.79 28.27 -38.20
C ASP A 197 -20.36 27.54 -39.47
N CYS A 198 -20.27 26.21 -39.36
CA CYS A 198 -19.89 25.36 -40.48
C CYS A 198 -21.13 25.23 -41.38
N GLU A 199 -21.28 26.19 -42.29
CA GLU A 199 -22.35 26.18 -43.28
C GLU A 199 -21.90 25.46 -44.56
N VAL A 200 -22.70 24.49 -45.02
CA VAL A 200 -22.57 23.84 -46.33
C VAL A 200 -23.70 24.31 -47.23
N ILE A 201 -23.37 24.70 -48.47
CA ILE A 201 -24.35 25.23 -49.43
C ILE A 201 -24.59 24.20 -50.54
N PHE A 202 -25.80 23.66 -50.61
CA PHE A 202 -26.28 22.85 -51.71
C PHE A 202 -26.98 23.74 -52.72
N SER A 203 -26.47 23.81 -53.96
CA SER A 203 -27.03 24.65 -55.03
C SER A 203 -27.57 23.79 -56.18
N GLY A 204 -28.48 24.37 -56.97
CA GLY A 204 -29.03 23.69 -58.16
C GLY A 204 -30.23 22.78 -57.87
N LEU A 205 -30.86 22.91 -56.71
CA LEU A 205 -32.03 22.11 -56.35
C LEU A 205 -33.28 22.67 -57.02
N PRO A 206 -34.24 21.83 -57.45
CA PRO A 206 -35.49 22.33 -58.01
C PRO A 206 -36.26 23.11 -56.93
N SER A 207 -36.75 24.32 -57.28
CA SER A 207 -37.48 25.17 -56.33
C SER A 207 -38.74 24.50 -55.77
N ASP A 208 -39.32 23.61 -56.56
CA ASP A 208 -40.57 22.93 -56.25
C ASP A 208 -40.35 21.59 -55.53
N ALA A 209 -39.11 21.26 -55.11
CA ALA A 209 -38.86 20.03 -54.34
C ALA A 209 -39.75 20.00 -53.08
N PRO A 210 -40.71 19.07 -53.01
CA PRO A 210 -41.60 18.94 -51.87
C PRO A 210 -40.84 18.28 -50.71
N GLY A 211 -40.93 18.87 -49.51
CA GLY A 211 -40.41 18.25 -48.30
C GLY A 211 -39.69 19.21 -47.35
N ASP A 212 -39.45 18.71 -46.15
CA ASP A 212 -38.61 19.34 -45.14
C ASP A 212 -37.16 19.41 -45.64
N GLY A 213 -36.52 20.58 -45.54
CA GLY A 213 -35.16 20.80 -46.02
C GLY A 213 -34.15 19.85 -45.40
N LEU A 214 -34.40 19.40 -44.16
CA LEU A 214 -33.58 18.41 -43.47
C LEU A 214 -33.63 17.03 -44.16
N ALA A 215 -34.81 16.59 -44.60
CA ALA A 215 -34.97 15.31 -45.28
C ALA A 215 -34.22 15.32 -46.63
N LEU A 216 -34.31 16.43 -47.37
CA LEU A 216 -33.60 16.60 -48.63
C LEU A 216 -32.08 16.59 -48.45
N VAL A 217 -31.55 17.25 -47.42
CA VAL A 217 -30.11 17.24 -47.12
C VAL A 217 -29.63 15.83 -46.74
N ARG A 218 -30.43 15.06 -46.01
CA ARG A 218 -30.10 13.65 -45.68
C ARG A 218 -30.06 12.77 -46.91
N GLU A 219 -31.01 12.93 -47.83
CA GLU A 219 -31.02 12.20 -49.10
C GLU A 219 -29.82 12.58 -49.98
N LEU A 220 -29.48 13.87 -50.05
CA LEU A 220 -28.29 14.35 -50.76
C LEU A 220 -27.01 13.77 -50.15
N LEU A 221 -26.84 13.82 -48.83
CA LEU A 221 -25.69 13.23 -48.14
C LEU A 221 -25.61 11.72 -48.37
N ALA A 222 -26.74 11.01 -48.36
CA ALA A 222 -26.78 9.58 -48.68
C ALA A 222 -26.37 9.32 -50.14
N SER A 223 -26.82 10.14 -51.10
CA SER A 223 -26.45 10.02 -52.51
C SER A 223 -24.97 10.29 -52.78
N MET A 224 -24.35 11.15 -51.97
CA MET A 224 -22.91 11.42 -52.01
C MET A 224 -22.07 10.35 -51.28
N SER A 225 -22.69 9.28 -50.79
CA SER A 225 -22.05 8.24 -49.99
C SER A 225 -21.45 8.74 -48.67
N VAL A 226 -22.03 9.79 -48.08
CA VAL A 226 -21.61 10.33 -46.77
C VAL A 226 -22.79 10.47 -45.78
N PRO A 227 -23.55 9.38 -45.53
CA PRO A 227 -24.72 9.44 -44.65
C PRO A 227 -24.36 9.79 -43.20
N ASP A 228 -23.12 9.55 -42.78
CA ASP A 228 -22.64 9.77 -41.41
C ASP A 228 -22.60 11.25 -41.01
N LEU A 229 -22.70 12.18 -41.97
CA LEU A 229 -22.78 13.62 -41.70
C LEU A 229 -24.22 14.09 -41.40
N ALA A 230 -25.23 13.29 -41.69
CA ALA A 230 -26.64 13.59 -41.39
C ALA A 230 -26.92 13.99 -39.92
N PRO A 231 -26.40 13.29 -38.89
CA PRO A 231 -26.59 13.68 -37.49
C PRO A 231 -25.86 14.97 -37.11
N HIS A 232 -24.91 15.43 -37.93
CA HIS A 232 -24.18 16.67 -37.69
C HIS A 232 -24.87 17.92 -38.24
N VAL A 233 -25.93 17.78 -39.03
CA VAL A 233 -26.72 18.91 -39.54
C VAL A 233 -27.69 19.39 -38.46
N ILE A 234 -27.46 20.59 -37.93
CA ILE A 234 -28.28 21.21 -36.87
C ILE A 234 -29.52 21.88 -37.47
N ALA A 235 -29.32 22.65 -38.54
CA ALA A 235 -30.37 23.46 -39.13
C ALA A 235 -30.20 23.53 -40.64
N VAL A 236 -31.31 23.55 -41.38
CA VAL A 236 -31.31 23.74 -42.82
C VAL A 236 -32.24 24.90 -43.15
N ARG A 237 -31.74 25.88 -43.91
CA ARG A 237 -32.55 26.98 -44.43
C ARG A 237 -32.51 26.99 -45.95
N ARG A 238 -33.68 27.18 -46.57
CA ARG A 238 -33.80 27.36 -48.02
C ARG A 238 -33.60 28.84 -48.36
N VAL A 239 -32.71 29.11 -49.30
CA VAL A 239 -32.46 30.43 -49.83
C VAL A 239 -33.02 30.45 -51.24
N ALA A 240 -34.07 31.26 -51.45
CA ALA A 240 -34.58 31.51 -52.78
C ALA A 240 -33.47 32.15 -53.62
N GLY A 241 -33.11 31.51 -54.73
CA GLY A 241 -32.15 32.10 -55.66
C GLY A 241 -32.67 33.47 -56.09
N ALA A 242 -31.84 34.51 -55.94
CA ALA A 242 -32.18 35.82 -56.46
C ALA A 242 -32.52 35.66 -57.94
N ARG A 243 -33.78 35.91 -58.32
CA ARG A 243 -34.20 35.91 -59.74
C ARG A 243 -33.24 36.84 -60.46
N ARG A 244 -32.35 36.30 -61.28
CA ARG A 244 -31.55 37.12 -62.20
C ARG A 244 -32.58 37.92 -62.99
N ARG A 245 -32.54 39.25 -62.86
CA ARG A 245 -33.39 40.12 -63.67
C ARG A 245 -33.14 39.71 -65.11
N ALA A 246 -34.19 39.19 -65.74
CA ALA A 246 -34.14 38.76 -67.12
C ALA A 246 -33.67 39.97 -67.93
N VAL A 247 -32.51 39.83 -68.55
CA VAL A 247 -32.16 40.70 -69.67
C VAL A 247 -33.17 40.32 -70.75
N GLU A 248 -34.07 41.25 -71.04
CA GLU A 248 -35.13 41.09 -72.05
C GLU A 248 -34.46 40.76 -73.40
N GLY A 249 -34.53 39.48 -73.77
CA GLY A 249 -34.00 38.95 -75.01
C GLY A 249 -34.76 37.68 -75.32
N GLU A 250 -35.63 37.77 -76.33
CA GLU A 250 -36.62 36.80 -76.73
C GLU A 250 -36.04 35.39 -76.92
N GLY A 251 -36.66 34.40 -76.27
CA GLY A 251 -36.28 33.00 -76.35
C GLY A 251 -36.91 32.22 -75.22
N SER A 252 -38.18 31.86 -75.39
CA SER A 252 -39.00 31.10 -74.44
C SER A 252 -38.48 29.67 -74.22
N SER A 253 -37.44 29.54 -73.41
CA SER A 253 -37.12 28.29 -72.70
C SER A 253 -37.42 28.49 -71.23
N SER A 254 -38.37 27.74 -70.70
CA SER A 254 -38.74 27.67 -69.28
C SER A 254 -37.50 27.37 -68.42
N ALA A 255 -36.82 28.41 -67.96
CA ALA A 255 -35.70 28.28 -67.05
C ALA A 255 -36.22 27.73 -65.73
N SER A 256 -35.94 26.45 -65.47
CA SER A 256 -36.25 25.79 -64.20
C SER A 256 -35.64 26.63 -63.06
N SER A 257 -36.50 27.16 -62.19
CA SER A 257 -36.07 27.94 -61.05
C SER A 257 -35.28 27.04 -60.10
N THR A 258 -34.00 27.33 -59.89
CA THR A 258 -33.15 26.61 -58.94
C THR A 258 -33.12 27.32 -57.59
N ALA A 259 -33.25 26.58 -56.50
CA ALA A 259 -33.06 27.03 -55.13
C ALA A 259 -31.73 26.53 -54.54
N SER A 260 -31.27 27.20 -53.48
CA SER A 260 -30.13 26.74 -52.68
C SER A 260 -30.59 26.38 -51.26
N LEU A 261 -29.95 25.39 -50.65
CA LEU A 261 -30.09 25.06 -49.23
C LEU A 261 -28.78 25.34 -48.52
N ILE A 262 -28.86 25.97 -47.35
CA ILE A 262 -27.72 26.17 -46.46
C ILE A 262 -27.95 25.29 -45.23
N ALA A 263 -27.05 24.35 -44.99
CA ALA A 263 -27.05 23.45 -43.85
C ALA A 263 -25.99 23.89 -42.84
N ALA A 264 -26.41 24.27 -41.64
CA ALA A 264 -25.53 24.57 -40.52
C ALA A 264 -25.17 23.28 -39.78
N CYS A 265 -23.87 23.06 -39.57
CA CYS A 265 -23.35 21.82 -39.02
C CYS A 265 -22.68 22.01 -37.66
N SER A 266 -22.87 21.05 -36.76
CA SER A 266 -22.30 21.03 -35.41
C SER A 266 -20.81 20.70 -35.38
N SER A 267 -20.32 20.06 -36.44
CA SER A 267 -18.96 19.57 -36.53
C SER A 267 -18.19 20.26 -37.67
N PRO A 268 -16.98 20.76 -37.42
CA PRO A 268 -16.11 21.27 -38.47
C PRO A 268 -15.60 20.18 -39.42
N ALA A 269 -15.76 18.90 -39.08
CA ALA A 269 -15.43 17.78 -39.95
C ALA A 269 -16.33 17.66 -41.19
N VAL A 270 -17.39 18.47 -41.27
CA VAL A 270 -18.33 18.52 -42.40
C VAL A 270 -17.84 19.48 -43.51
N ARG A 271 -16.81 20.30 -43.24
CA ARG A 271 -16.12 21.12 -44.26
C ARG A 271 -15.19 20.28 -45.12
#